data_AF-L0AB72-F1
#
_entry.id   AF-L0AB72-F1
#
_cell.length_a   1.000
_cell.length_b   1.000
_cell.length_c   1.000
_cell.angle_alpha   90.00
_cell.angle_beta   90.00
_cell.angle_gamma   90.00
#
_symmetry.space_group_name_H-M   'P 1'
#
loop_
_entity.id
_entity.type
_entity.pdbx_description
1 polymer ?
#
loop_
_entity_poly.entity_id
_entity_poly.type
_entity_poly.pdbx_seq_one_letter_code
_entity_poly.pdbx_strand_id
1 'polypeptide(L)'
;MGLREEDIIKIIEKNSKIKIIDIINNMKNNNIKDVDIARFIYKLIEDNKIKYTNYPRNFLSYFFSIRNSWVLISLLIISVSMISSIFIPDKYILVKGILVSPILFFYPGYGVVESIYPNKNDWGELERVAIYIAISLAIIPLIGLILNLLPQGLTVLSVSLSLYIFSLSMLILSSYRKFNYYLMKVL
;
A
#
# COMPACT_ATOMS: atom_id res chain seq x y z
N MET A 1 5.64 -41.38 21.00
CA MET A 1 6.83 -40.60 20.59
C MET A 1 6.37 -39.16 20.41
N GLY A 2 6.69 -38.29 21.36
CA GLY A 2 6.26 -36.90 21.33
C GLY A 2 7.01 -36.11 20.26
N LEU A 3 6.31 -35.18 19.60
CA LEU A 3 6.91 -34.13 18.76
C LEU A 3 8.03 -33.44 19.55
N ARG A 4 9.28 -33.55 19.08
CA ARG A 4 10.42 -32.83 19.67
C ARG A 4 10.57 -31.49 18.98
N GLU A 5 10.80 -30.44 19.75
CA GLU A 5 11.01 -29.07 19.26
C GLU A 5 12.12 -29.00 18.20
N GLU A 6 13.16 -29.82 18.37
CA GLU A 6 14.34 -29.90 17.52
C GLU A 6 14.03 -30.34 16.08
N ASP A 7 13.01 -31.17 15.87
CA ASP A 7 12.68 -31.71 14.55
C ASP A 7 12.01 -30.64 13.67
N ILE A 8 11.21 -29.75 14.26
CA ILE A 8 10.57 -28.62 13.56
C ILE A 8 11.57 -27.50 13.30
N ILE A 9 12.43 -27.18 14.27
CA ILE A 9 13.47 -26.16 14.11
C ILE A 9 14.44 -26.55 13.00
N LYS A 10 14.89 -27.82 12.93
CA LYS A 10 15.75 -28.31 11.83
C LYS A 10 15.11 -28.20 10.46
N ILE A 11 13.79 -28.43 10.35
CA ILE A 11 13.06 -28.28 9.08
C ILE A 11 13.01 -26.81 8.67
N ILE A 12 12.78 -25.90 9.64
CA ILE A 12 12.70 -24.45 9.43
C ILE A 12 14.07 -23.82 9.15
N GLU A 13 15.14 -24.24 9.83
CA GLU A 13 16.51 -23.78 9.56
C GLU A 13 16.99 -24.19 8.16
N LYS A 14 16.53 -25.34 7.66
CA LYS A 14 16.89 -25.83 6.33
C LYS A 14 16.21 -25.05 5.20
N ASN A 15 15.08 -24.40 5.47
CA ASN A 15 14.33 -23.60 4.51
C ASN A 15 13.84 -22.30 5.16
N SER A 16 14.51 -21.19 4.89
CA SER A 16 14.23 -19.86 5.47
C SER A 16 12.77 -19.39 5.34
N LYS A 17 11.96 -19.98 4.46
CA LYS A 17 10.51 -19.75 4.33
C LYS A 17 9.75 -21.02 3.96
N ILE A 18 8.89 -21.53 4.83
CA ILE A 18 8.07 -22.74 4.58
C ILE A 18 6.60 -22.42 4.77
N LYS A 19 5.72 -22.94 3.90
CA LYS A 19 4.28 -22.88 4.15
C LYS A 19 3.93 -23.89 5.24
N ILE A 20 3.00 -23.53 6.12
CA ILE A 20 2.49 -24.44 7.16
C ILE A 20 1.97 -25.75 6.55
N ILE A 21 1.37 -25.70 5.35
CA ILE A 21 0.92 -26.89 4.61
C ILE A 21 2.07 -27.84 4.27
N ASP A 22 3.25 -27.32 3.90
CA ASP A 22 4.41 -28.13 3.53
C ASP A 22 5.03 -28.77 4.78
N ILE A 23 4.97 -28.08 5.93
CA ILE A 23 5.38 -28.63 7.23
C ILE A 23 4.46 -29.78 7.62
N ILE A 24 3.14 -29.62 7.51
CA ILE A 24 2.16 -30.66 7.82
C ILE A 24 2.35 -31.87 6.90
N ASN A 25 2.52 -31.67 5.60
CA ASN A 25 2.72 -32.75 4.64
C ASN A 25 4.02 -33.54 4.89
N ASN A 26 5.12 -32.87 5.22
CA ASN A 26 6.38 -33.55 5.56
C ASN A 26 6.30 -34.33 6.89
N MET A 27 5.50 -33.84 7.84
CA MET A 27 5.32 -34.48 9.17
C MET A 27 4.24 -35.57 9.17
N LYS A 28 3.41 -35.64 8.13
CA LYS A 28 2.37 -36.65 7.97
C LYS A 28 2.93 -38.08 7.89
N ASN A 29 4.17 -38.23 7.42
CA ASN A 29 4.88 -39.52 7.41
C ASN A 29 5.18 -40.09 8.81
N ASN A 30 5.09 -39.28 9.87
CA ASN A 30 5.43 -39.69 11.24
C ASN A 30 4.22 -40.07 12.12
N ASN A 31 3.01 -40.26 11.55
CA ASN A 31 1.82 -40.73 12.27
C ASN A 31 1.32 -39.78 13.38
N ILE A 32 1.57 -38.47 13.23
CA ILE A 32 1.23 -37.42 14.18
C ILE A 32 -0.07 -36.73 13.74
N LYS A 33 -0.98 -36.43 14.68
CA LYS A 33 -2.25 -35.76 14.38
C LYS A 33 -2.03 -34.29 14.01
N ASP A 34 -2.77 -33.79 13.02
CA ASP A 34 -2.70 -32.40 12.54
C ASP A 34 -2.89 -31.37 13.66
N VAL A 35 -3.72 -31.69 14.65
CA VAL A 35 -4.01 -30.85 15.82
C VAL A 35 -2.79 -30.66 16.71
N ASP A 36 -1.99 -31.71 16.88
CA ASP A 36 -0.80 -31.66 17.73
C ASP A 36 0.30 -30.81 17.06
N ILE A 37 0.42 -30.89 15.73
CA ILE A 37 1.34 -30.06 14.93
C ILE A 37 0.91 -28.58 14.99
N ALA A 38 -0.38 -28.29 14.83
CA ALA A 38 -0.89 -26.92 14.87
C ALA A 38 -0.68 -26.27 16.24
N ARG A 39 -0.95 -26.99 17.34
CA ARG A 39 -0.73 -26.51 18.71
C ARG A 39 0.75 -26.20 18.96
N PHE A 40 1.63 -27.01 18.40
CA PHE A 40 3.08 -26.83 18.52
C PHE A 40 3.59 -25.61 17.74
N ILE A 41 3.13 -25.43 16.49
CA ILE A 41 3.44 -24.24 15.68
C ILE A 41 2.92 -22.98 16.39
N TYR A 42 1.71 -23.04 16.97
CA TYR A 42 1.15 -21.92 17.73
C TYR A 42 2.02 -21.54 18.92
N LYS A 43 2.48 -22.53 19.69
CA LYS A 43 3.37 -22.31 20.84
C LYS A 43 4.72 -21.70 20.42
N LEU A 44 5.28 -22.13 19.29
CA LEU A 44 6.52 -21.56 18.74
C LEU A 44 6.35 -20.11 18.24
N ILE A 45 5.15 -19.73 17.78
CA ILE A 45 4.81 -18.34 17.43
C ILE A 45 4.67 -17.51 18.71
N GLU A 46 4.01 -18.05 19.73
CA GLU A 46 3.83 -17.41 21.05
C GLU A 46 5.17 -17.17 21.76
N ASP A 47 6.09 -18.12 21.65
CA ASP A 47 7.47 -18.03 22.17
C ASP A 47 8.39 -17.09 21.34
N ASN A 48 7.86 -16.38 20.33
CA ASN A 48 8.61 -15.53 19.38
C ASN A 48 9.74 -16.25 18.62
N LYS A 49 9.76 -17.59 18.61
CA LYS A 49 10.77 -18.39 17.88
C LYS A 49 10.49 -18.40 16.37
N ILE A 50 9.22 -18.27 15.96
CA ILE A 50 8.81 -18.24 14.55
C ILE A 50 7.85 -17.07 14.31
N LYS A 51 8.15 -16.23 13.32
CA LYS A 51 7.25 -15.14 12.91
C LYS A 51 6.26 -15.67 11.86
N TYR A 52 4.99 -15.77 12.20
CA TYR A 52 3.95 -16.09 11.22
C TYR A 52 3.73 -14.90 10.29
N THR A 53 4.17 -15.01 9.05
CA THR A 53 4.02 -13.94 8.06
C THR A 53 3.12 -14.39 6.93
N ASN A 54 1.83 -14.06 7.02
CA ASN A 54 0.91 -14.13 5.89
C ASN A 54 1.11 -12.90 5.00
N TYR A 55 2.26 -12.82 4.33
CA TYR A 55 2.59 -11.73 3.42
C TYR A 55 2.30 -12.14 1.97
N PRO A 56 1.51 -11.36 1.21
CA PRO A 56 1.28 -11.65 -0.20
C PRO A 56 2.62 -11.71 -0.93
N ARG A 57 2.85 -12.78 -1.69
CA ARG A 57 4.10 -12.96 -2.44
C ARG A 57 4.18 -12.04 -3.68
N ASN A 58 3.02 -11.60 -4.18
CA ASN A 58 2.92 -10.85 -5.44
C ASN A 58 2.37 -9.44 -5.19
N PHE A 59 2.93 -8.44 -5.87
CA PHE A 59 2.47 -7.06 -5.78
C PHE A 59 0.99 -6.91 -6.18
N LEU A 60 0.54 -7.58 -7.24
CA LEU A 60 -0.88 -7.55 -7.64
C LEU A 60 -1.81 -8.07 -6.54
N SER A 61 -1.43 -9.17 -5.89
CA SER A 61 -2.21 -9.72 -4.77
C SER A 61 -2.20 -8.82 -3.54
N TYR A 62 -1.11 -8.07 -3.32
CA TYR A 62 -1.03 -7.05 -2.28
C TYR A 62 -1.91 -5.84 -2.62
N PHE A 63 -1.91 -5.40 -3.88
CA PHE A 63 -2.64 -4.22 -4.33
C PHE A 63 -4.15 -4.36 -4.11
N PHE A 64 -4.72 -5.54 -4.42
CA PHE A 64 -6.12 -5.87 -4.19
C PHE A 64 -6.41 -6.49 -2.82
N SER A 65 -5.42 -6.57 -1.93
CA SER A 65 -5.63 -7.09 -0.59
C SER A 65 -6.41 -6.09 0.26
N ILE A 66 -7.25 -6.59 1.17
CA ILE A 66 -7.95 -5.76 2.18
C ILE A 66 -6.98 -4.92 3.01
N ARG A 67 -5.72 -5.38 3.16
CA ARG A 67 -4.64 -4.66 3.86
C ARG A 67 -4.24 -3.37 3.13
N ASN A 68 -4.48 -3.30 1.83
CA ASN A 68 -4.23 -2.14 0.98
C ASN A 68 -5.53 -1.37 0.65
N SER A 69 -6.56 -1.50 1.50
CA SER A 69 -7.84 -0.80 1.34
C SER A 69 -7.69 0.71 1.18
N TRP A 70 -6.69 1.32 1.82
CA TRP A 70 -6.37 2.74 1.68
C TRP A 70 -6.07 3.14 0.23
N VAL A 71 -5.43 2.27 -0.57
CA VAL A 71 -5.18 2.52 -2.00
C VAL A 71 -6.46 2.42 -2.80
N LEU A 72 -7.31 1.43 -2.51
CA LEU A 72 -8.59 1.27 -3.21
C LEU A 72 -9.52 2.47 -2.96
N ILE A 73 -9.58 2.95 -1.71
CA ILE A 73 -10.34 4.15 -1.34
C ILE A 73 -9.75 5.39 -2.03
N SER A 74 -8.43 5.52 -2.04
CA SER A 74 -7.75 6.63 -2.73
C SER A 74 -8.02 6.61 -4.24
N LEU A 75 -7.98 5.43 -4.85
CA LEU A 75 -8.27 5.24 -6.27
C LEU A 75 -9.71 5.64 -6.58
N LEU A 76 -10.67 5.19 -5.77
CA LEU A 76 -12.08 5.56 -5.92
C LEU A 76 -12.28 7.08 -5.85
N ILE A 77 -11.67 7.75 -4.87
CA ILE A 77 -11.83 9.20 -4.71
C ILE A 77 -11.18 9.95 -5.89
N ILE A 78 -9.99 9.55 -6.34
CA ILE A 78 -9.34 10.13 -7.51
C ILE A 78 -10.21 9.94 -8.77
N SER A 79 -10.77 8.74 -8.97
CA SER A 79 -11.67 8.46 -10.10
C SER A 79 -12.95 9.28 -10.05
N VAL A 80 -13.58 9.40 -8.88
CA VAL A 80 -14.78 10.24 -8.69
C VAL A 80 -14.46 11.70 -8.95
N SER A 81 -13.33 12.21 -8.44
CA SER A 81 -12.85 13.58 -8.72
C SER A 81 -12.65 13.80 -10.22
N MET A 82 -12.02 12.85 -10.91
CA MET A 82 -11.76 12.93 -12.35
C MET A 82 -13.06 12.98 -13.16
N ILE A 83 -13.99 12.06 -12.89
CA ILE A 83 -15.31 12.04 -13.53
C ILE A 83 -16.05 13.35 -13.25
N SER A 84 -16.05 13.81 -12.00
CA SER A 84 -16.71 15.06 -11.59
C SER A 84 -16.15 16.28 -12.32
N SER A 85 -14.83 16.33 -12.54
CA SER A 85 -14.18 17.44 -13.24
C SER A 85 -14.61 17.57 -14.70
N ILE A 86 -14.96 16.46 -15.34
CA ILE A 86 -15.33 16.38 -16.76
C ILE A 86 -16.84 16.54 -16.95
N PHE A 87 -17.63 15.81 -16.17
CA PHE A 87 -19.06 15.64 -16.44
C PHE A 87 -19.96 16.66 -15.71
N ILE A 88 -19.47 17.33 -14.66
CA ILE A 88 -20.28 18.33 -13.94
C ILE A 88 -20.18 19.68 -14.67
N PRO A 89 -21.31 20.24 -15.14
CA PRO A 89 -21.34 21.55 -15.77
C PRO A 89 -20.94 22.67 -14.81
N ASP A 90 -20.35 23.74 -15.33
CA ASP A 90 -19.88 24.87 -14.51
C ASP A 90 -20.99 25.62 -13.78
N LYS A 91 -22.27 25.44 -14.19
CA LYS A 91 -23.44 25.89 -13.43
C LYS A 91 -23.46 25.36 -11.99
N TYR A 92 -22.90 24.17 -11.75
CA TYR A 92 -22.80 23.54 -10.43
C TYR A 92 -21.39 23.64 -9.84
N ILE A 93 -20.79 24.84 -9.91
CA ILE A 93 -19.40 25.07 -9.51
C ILE A 93 -19.10 24.67 -8.06
N LEU A 94 -20.03 24.85 -7.13
CA LEU A 94 -19.84 24.47 -5.73
C LEU A 94 -19.72 22.95 -5.57
N VAL A 95 -20.60 22.20 -6.21
CA VAL A 95 -20.58 20.73 -6.18
C VAL A 95 -19.32 20.20 -6.87
N LYS A 96 -18.99 20.75 -8.05
CA LYS A 96 -17.76 20.44 -8.78
C LYS A 96 -16.52 20.72 -7.93
N GLY A 97 -16.47 21.89 -7.29
CA GLY A 97 -15.37 22.32 -6.44
C GLY A 97 -15.13 21.38 -5.28
N ILE A 98 -16.20 20.97 -4.57
CA ILE A 98 -16.09 20.03 -3.44
C ILE A 98 -15.56 18.67 -3.92
N LEU A 99 -16.10 18.13 -5.02
CA LEU A 99 -15.72 16.82 -5.54
C LEU A 99 -14.30 16.79 -6.12
N VAL A 100 -13.85 17.91 -6.69
CA VAL A 100 -12.49 18.05 -7.25
C VAL A 100 -11.48 18.43 -6.18
N SER A 101 -11.88 19.10 -5.10
CA SER A 101 -10.96 19.58 -4.05
C SER A 101 -9.93 18.55 -3.53
N PRO A 102 -10.23 17.24 -3.39
CA PRO A 102 -9.24 16.28 -2.91
C PRO A 102 -8.02 16.15 -3.83
N ILE A 103 -8.19 16.29 -5.17
CA ILE A 103 -7.07 16.23 -6.10
C ILE A 103 -6.17 17.46 -6.00
N LEU A 104 -6.73 18.61 -5.63
CA LEU A 104 -5.98 19.86 -5.52
C LEU A 104 -5.22 19.92 -4.18
N PHE A 105 -5.89 19.58 -3.09
CA PHE A 105 -5.32 19.81 -1.76
C PHE A 105 -4.60 18.62 -1.16
N PHE A 106 -4.84 17.39 -1.64
CA PHE A 106 -4.40 16.21 -0.90
C PHE A 106 -3.63 15.18 -1.74
N TYR A 107 -4.20 14.65 -2.81
CA TYR A 107 -3.70 13.42 -3.44
C TYR A 107 -2.29 13.48 -4.07
N PRO A 108 -1.90 14.55 -4.78
CA PRO A 108 -0.54 14.68 -5.28
C PRO A 108 0.50 14.59 -4.16
N GLY A 109 0.27 15.33 -3.06
CA GLY A 109 1.16 15.32 -1.90
C GLY A 109 1.10 14.03 -1.10
N TYR A 110 -0.10 13.48 -0.91
CA TYR A 110 -0.32 12.19 -0.25
C TYR A 110 0.50 11.07 -0.89
N GLY A 111 0.41 10.94 -2.22
CA GLY A 111 1.15 9.91 -2.95
C GLY A 111 2.67 10.07 -2.83
N VAL A 112 3.18 11.30 -2.90
CA VAL A 112 4.61 11.59 -2.73
C VAL A 112 5.09 11.22 -1.34
N VAL A 113 4.41 11.70 -0.29
CA VAL A 113 4.82 11.46 1.10
C VAL A 113 4.74 9.98 1.45
N GLU A 114 3.65 9.31 1.09
CA GLU A 114 3.50 7.87 1.36
C GLU A 114 4.48 7.02 0.55
N SER A 115 4.98 7.54 -0.59
CA SER A 115 6.08 6.90 -1.29
C SER A 115 7.38 7.07 -0.51
N ILE A 116 7.73 8.29 -0.07
CA ILE A 116 9.01 8.58 0.59
C ILE A 116 9.08 7.93 1.98
N TYR A 117 8.02 8.08 2.75
CA TYR A 117 7.88 7.65 4.15
C TYR A 117 6.78 6.58 4.27
N PRO A 118 7.05 5.32 3.88
CA PRO A 118 6.07 4.24 3.93
C PRO A 118 5.66 3.86 5.36
N ASN A 119 6.45 4.26 6.36
CA ASN A 119 6.18 4.00 7.76
C ASN A 119 5.26 5.08 8.35
N LYS A 120 4.27 4.68 9.17
CA LYS A 120 3.29 5.62 9.73
C LYS A 120 3.79 6.39 10.96
N ASN A 121 4.79 5.84 11.65
CA ASN A 121 5.21 6.32 12.98
C ASN A 121 6.21 7.48 12.93
N ASP A 122 6.53 7.99 11.75
CA ASP A 122 7.58 9.01 11.59
C ASP A 122 7.09 10.42 12.01
N TRP A 123 5.77 10.65 12.05
CA TRP A 123 5.14 11.96 12.32
C TRP A 123 3.81 11.79 13.06
N GLY A 124 3.37 12.81 13.79
CA GLY A 124 2.02 12.86 14.34
C GLY A 124 0.96 12.86 13.21
N GLU A 125 -0.25 12.36 13.49
CA GLU A 125 -1.30 12.24 12.47
C GLU A 125 -1.67 13.59 11.83
N LEU A 126 -1.74 14.65 12.64
CA LEU A 126 -2.03 16.00 12.16
C LEU A 126 -0.87 16.61 11.35
N GLU A 127 0.37 16.37 11.77
CA GLU A 127 1.57 16.84 11.06
C GLU A 127 1.63 16.22 9.67
N ARG A 128 1.34 14.92 9.58
CA ARG A 128 1.30 14.17 8.33
C ARG A 128 0.25 14.75 7.36
N VAL A 129 -0.93 15.12 7.86
CA VAL A 129 -1.97 15.79 7.05
C VAL A 129 -1.50 17.16 6.55
N ALA A 130 -0.88 17.96 7.43
CA ALA A 130 -0.34 19.26 7.04
C ALA A 130 0.75 19.14 5.96
N ILE A 131 1.62 18.14 6.09
CA ILE A 131 2.69 17.83 5.11
C ILE A 131 2.08 17.41 3.75
N TYR A 132 1.03 16.58 3.74
CA TYR A 132 0.35 16.23 2.48
C TYR A 132 -0.17 17.47 1.75
N ILE A 133 -0.82 18.38 2.49
CA ILE A 133 -1.39 19.61 1.91
C ILE A 133 -0.27 20.52 1.40
N ALA A 134 0.76 20.75 2.20
CA ALA A 134 1.91 21.58 1.83
C ALA A 134 2.58 21.07 0.54
N ILE A 135 2.80 19.76 0.44
CA ILE A 135 3.42 19.15 -0.74
C ILE A 135 2.47 19.19 -1.94
N SER A 136 1.16 18.99 -1.75
CA SER A 136 0.18 19.11 -2.84
C SER A 136 0.19 20.53 -3.43
N LEU A 137 0.16 21.55 -2.57
CA LEU A 137 0.21 22.96 -2.97
C LEU A 137 1.54 23.35 -3.62
N ALA A 138 2.65 22.69 -3.27
CA ALA A 138 3.94 22.88 -3.94
C ALA A 138 3.99 22.22 -5.32
N ILE A 139 3.38 21.04 -5.48
CA ILE A 139 3.41 20.26 -6.73
C ILE A 139 2.58 20.91 -7.84
N ILE A 140 1.43 21.49 -7.52
CA ILE A 140 0.54 22.12 -8.52
C ILE A 140 1.28 23.18 -9.37
N PRO A 141 1.91 24.21 -8.80
CA PRO A 141 2.64 25.21 -9.59
C PRO A 141 3.85 24.62 -10.31
N LEU A 142 4.53 23.62 -9.73
CA LEU A 142 5.63 22.92 -10.40
C LEU A 142 5.15 22.20 -11.67
N ILE A 143 4.02 21.50 -11.61
CA ILE A 143 3.40 20.86 -12.78
C ILE A 143 2.98 21.93 -13.80
N GLY A 144 2.40 23.04 -13.35
CA GLY A 144 2.05 24.16 -14.22
C GLY A 144 3.26 24.74 -14.96
N LEU A 145 4.39 24.93 -14.26
CA LEU A 145 5.65 25.39 -14.85
C LEU A 145 6.19 24.40 -15.88
N ILE A 146 6.18 23.10 -15.57
CA ILE A 146 6.62 22.05 -16.51
C ILE A 146 5.73 22.07 -17.76
N LEU A 147 4.41 22.13 -17.60
CA LEU A 147 3.47 22.17 -18.72
C LEU A 147 3.57 23.43 -19.57
N ASN A 148 3.94 24.56 -18.97
CA ASN A 148 4.21 25.79 -19.71
C ASN A 148 5.38 25.65 -20.69
N LEU A 149 6.33 24.76 -20.39
CA LEU A 149 7.45 24.45 -21.28
C LEU A 149 7.08 23.44 -22.37
N LEU A 150 5.91 22.79 -22.28
CA LEU A 150 5.44 21.81 -23.25
C LEU A 150 4.59 22.46 -24.36
N PRO A 151 4.56 21.88 -25.57
CA PRO A 151 3.79 22.40 -26.69
C PRO A 151 2.28 22.51 -26.43
N GLN A 152 1.74 21.69 -25.51
CA GLN A 152 0.32 21.74 -25.14
C GLN A 152 -0.07 23.01 -24.37
N GLY A 153 0.89 23.74 -23.80
CA GLY A 153 0.67 24.98 -23.06
C GLY A 153 -0.09 24.83 -21.74
N LEU A 154 -0.26 25.97 -21.05
CA LEU A 154 -0.96 26.12 -19.78
C LEU A 154 -2.49 26.16 -19.98
N THR A 155 -3.09 25.04 -20.40
CA THR A 155 -4.56 24.91 -20.41
C THR A 155 -5.04 24.24 -19.12
N VAL A 156 -6.26 24.60 -18.68
CA VAL A 156 -6.91 23.96 -17.52
C VAL A 156 -7.01 22.45 -17.70
N LEU A 157 -7.26 22.00 -18.93
CA LEU A 157 -7.32 20.59 -19.28
C LEU A 157 -5.96 19.91 -19.14
N SER A 158 -4.89 20.50 -19.68
CA SER A 158 -3.52 19.96 -19.54
C SER A 158 -3.12 19.82 -18.07
N VAL A 159 -3.32 20.87 -17.26
CA VAL A 159 -2.97 20.86 -15.83
C VAL A 159 -3.76 19.81 -15.06
N SER A 160 -5.08 19.76 -15.30
CA SER A 160 -5.94 18.77 -14.64
C SER A 160 -5.52 17.34 -15.00
N LEU A 161 -5.28 17.07 -16.28
CA LEU A 161 -4.89 15.73 -16.74
C LEU A 161 -3.55 15.30 -16.13
N SER A 162 -2.57 16.20 -16.10
CA SER A 162 -1.26 15.93 -15.49
C SER A 162 -1.36 15.69 -13.99
N LEU A 163 -2.21 16.41 -13.26
CA LEU A 163 -2.44 16.18 -11.83
C LEU A 163 -3.03 14.79 -11.56
N TYR A 164 -4.00 14.35 -12.38
CA TYR A 164 -4.58 13.01 -12.24
C TYR A 164 -3.57 11.91 -12.55
N ILE A 165 -2.82 12.04 -13.66
CA ILE A 165 -1.76 11.08 -14.03
C ILE A 165 -0.72 11.01 -12.92
N PHE A 166 -0.22 12.16 -12.48
CA PHE A 166 0.78 12.23 -11.41
C PHE A 166 0.28 11.57 -10.12
N SER A 167 -0.95 11.88 -9.69
CA SER A 167 -1.54 11.32 -8.47
C SER A 167 -1.69 9.80 -8.56
N LEU A 168 -2.13 9.28 -9.70
CA LEU A 168 -2.24 7.84 -9.94
C LEU A 168 -0.87 7.16 -9.93
N SER A 169 0.13 7.74 -10.60
CA SER A 169 1.50 7.22 -10.61
C SER A 169 2.09 7.17 -9.20
N MET A 170 1.91 8.23 -8.42
CA MET A 170 2.40 8.29 -7.04
C MET A 170 1.64 7.34 -6.10
N LEU A 171 0.34 7.12 -6.32
CA LEU A 171 -0.44 6.13 -5.57
C LEU A 171 0.07 4.71 -5.82
N ILE A 172 0.38 4.37 -7.08
CA ILE A 172 0.97 3.06 -7.42
C ILE A 172 2.36 2.92 -6.80
N LEU A 173 3.20 3.97 -6.91
CA LEU A 173 4.55 3.97 -6.38
C LEU A 173 4.56 3.82 -4.85
N SER A 174 3.69 4.52 -4.13
CA SER A 174 3.55 4.40 -2.68
C SER A 174 3.09 3.01 -2.25
N SER A 175 2.14 2.41 -2.97
CA SER A 175 1.71 1.03 -2.76
C SER A 175 2.89 0.06 -2.95
N TYR A 176 3.69 0.25 -4.00
CA TYR A 176 4.87 -0.57 -4.29
C TYR A 176 5.96 -0.42 -3.23
N ARG A 177 6.24 0.80 -2.78
CA ARG A 177 7.21 1.05 -1.71
C ARG A 177 6.79 0.43 -0.39
N LYS A 178 5.50 0.48 -0.02
CA LYS A 178 4.99 -0.22 1.16
C LYS A 178 5.09 -1.73 1.02
N PHE A 179 4.75 -2.28 -0.14
CA PHE A 179 4.91 -3.72 -0.41
C PHE A 179 6.34 -4.19 -0.13
N ASN A 180 7.33 -3.48 -0.69
CA ASN A 180 8.75 -3.80 -0.49
C ASN A 180 9.18 -3.62 0.97
N TYR A 181 8.77 -2.52 1.61
CA TYR A 181 9.10 -2.23 3.01
C TYR A 181 8.66 -3.34 3.96
N TYR A 182 7.43 -3.82 3.80
CA TYR A 182 6.93 -4.91 4.62
C TYR A 182 7.54 -6.27 4.27
N LEU A 183 7.89 -6.50 2.99
CA LEU A 183 8.60 -7.71 2.59
C LEU A 183 10.00 -7.78 3.25
N MET A 184 10.68 -6.64 3.40
CA MET A 184 11.95 -6.55 4.13
C MET A 184 11.80 -6.79 5.64
N LYS A 185 10.69 -6.38 6.27
CA LYS A 185 10.41 -6.65 7.70
C LYS A 185 10.05 -8.11 8.02
N VAL A 186 9.77 -8.89 6.99
CA VAL A 186 9.33 -10.30 7.04
C VAL A 186 10.48 -11.26 6.75
N LEU A 187 11.52 -10.80 6.04
CA LEU A 187 12.80 -11.50 5.88
C LEU A 187 13.65 -11.37 7.14
#